data_AF-A0A7R6Z615-F1
#
_entry.id   AF-A0A7R6Z615-F1
#
_cell.length_a   1.000
_cell.length_b   1.000
_cell.length_c   1.000
_cell.angle_alpha   90.00
_cell.angle_beta   90.00
_cell.angle_gamma   90.00
#
_symmetry.space_group_name_H-M   'P 1'
#
loop_
_entity.id
_entity.type
_entity.pdbx_description
1 polymer ?
#
loop_
_entity_poly.entity_id
_entity_poly.type
_entity_poly.pdbx_seq_one_letter_code
_entity_poly.pdbx_strand_id
1 'polypeptide(L)' 'MAANKPPSRSGRRQISGHFDTEVVKALKRLALERDSTVQALLGEAINDFLSKNGLPRLANEKPLPRGGAALQRRVTKG' A
#
# COMPACT_ATOMS: atom_id res chain seq x y z
N MET A 1 1.75 -30.43 -0.50
CA MET A 1 0.72 -29.37 -0.48
C MET A 1 1.40 -28.01 -0.31
N ALA A 2 1.66 -27.29 -1.40
CA ALA A 2 2.26 -25.95 -1.32
C ALA A 2 1.15 -24.91 -1.23
N ALA A 3 1.05 -24.22 -0.10
CA ALA A 3 0.13 -23.11 0.06
C ALA A 3 0.53 -21.98 -0.91
N ASN A 4 -0.28 -21.79 -1.95
CA ASN A 4 -0.12 -20.73 -2.94
C ASN A 4 -0.28 -19.37 -2.25
N LYS A 5 0.82 -18.76 -1.79
CA LYS A 5 0.80 -17.41 -1.24
C LYS A 5 0.25 -16.48 -2.33
N PRO A 6 -0.74 -15.62 -2.04
CA PRO A 6 -1.22 -14.67 -3.02
C PRO A 6 -0.04 -13.87 -3.60
N PRO A 7 0.04 -13.67 -4.92
CA PRO A 7 1.14 -12.94 -5.57
C PRO A 7 1.30 -11.51 -5.06
N SER A 8 0.29 -10.97 -4.36
CA SER A 8 0.36 -9.69 -3.68
C SER A 8 1.27 -9.68 -2.44
N ARG A 9 1.73 -10.84 -1.94
CA ARG A 9 2.56 -10.99 -0.73
C ARG A 9 3.92 -11.63 -1.00
N SER A 10 4.23 -12.08 -2.23
CA SER A 10 5.58 -12.54 -2.56
C SER A 10 6.55 -11.37 -2.50
N GLY A 11 7.66 -11.54 -1.75
CA GLY A 11 8.70 -10.51 -1.60
C GLY A 11 8.32 -9.27 -0.76
N ARG A 12 7.15 -9.23 -0.11
CA ARG A 12 6.70 -8.09 0.71
C ARG A 12 6.62 -8.47 2.19
N ARG A 13 7.14 -7.60 3.05
CA ARG A 13 7.08 -7.73 4.52
C ARG A 13 6.22 -6.59 5.09
N GLN A 14 5.50 -6.86 6.17
CA GLN A 14 4.71 -5.85 6.87
C GLN A 14 5.62 -5.05 7.81
N ILE A 15 5.42 -3.73 7.83
CA ILE A 15 5.94 -2.82 8.86
C ILE A 15 4.73 -2.41 9.70
N SER A 16 4.80 -2.61 11.02
CA SER A 16 3.69 -2.29 11.95
C SER A 16 4.16 -1.36 13.07
N GLY A 17 3.30 -0.43 13.47
CA GLY A 17 3.50 0.45 14.62
C GLY A 17 2.17 0.71 15.34
N HIS A 18 2.25 1.05 16.62
CA HIS A 18 1.10 1.47 17.41
C HIS A 18 0.95 2.99 17.30
N PHE A 19 -0.25 3.44 16.95
CA PHE A 19 -0.60 4.85 16.79
C PHE A 19 -1.96 5.12 17.43
N ASP A 20 -2.21 6.36 17.78
CA ASP A 20 -3.51 6.79 18.26
C ASP A 20 -4.60 6.55 17.21
N THR A 21 -5.81 6.27 17.71
CA THR A 21 -6.98 6.00 16.88
C THR A 21 -7.26 7.17 15.90
N GLU A 22 -7.04 8.40 16.34
CA GLU A 22 -7.25 9.59 15.51
C GLU A 22 -6.28 9.68 14.32
N VAL A 23 -5.03 9.24 14.49
CA VAL A 23 -4.05 9.15 13.39
C VAL A 23 -4.53 8.16 12.33
N VAL A 24 -5.01 6.98 12.76
CA VAL A 24 -5.52 5.95 11.85
C VAL A 24 -6.76 6.44 11.10
N LYS A 25 -7.67 7.15 11.78
CA LYS A 25 -8.85 7.75 11.15
C LYS A 25 -8.47 8.81 10.12
N ALA A 26 -7.54 9.71 10.45
CA ALA A 26 -7.06 10.75 9.55
C ALA A 26 -6.44 10.14 8.27
N LEU A 27 -5.60 9.12 8.40
CA LEU A 27 -5.02 8.42 7.23
C LEU A 27 -6.08 7.77 6.34
N LYS A 28 -7.08 7.12 6.94
CA LYS A 28 -8.19 6.52 6.18
C LYS A 28 -9.02 7.57 5.46
N ARG A 29 -9.34 8.68 6.12
CA ARG A 29 -10.08 9.81 5.54
C ARG A 29 -9.31 10.42 4.37
N LEU A 30 -8.02 10.70 4.56
CA LEU A 30 -7.16 11.26 3.50
C LEU A 30 -7.06 10.31 2.29
N ALA A 31 -6.98 9.00 2.53
CA ALA A 31 -6.96 8.01 1.45
C ALA A 31 -8.28 7.99 0.66
N LEU A 32 -9.42 8.20 1.33
CA LEU A 32 -10.71 8.31 0.66
C LEU A 32 -10.81 9.60 -0.16
N GLU A 33 -10.43 10.74 0.42
CA GLU A 33 -10.46 12.06 -0.23
C GLU A 33 -9.56 12.11 -1.48
N ARG A 34 -8.43 11.40 -1.47
CA ARG A 34 -7.48 11.34 -2.60
C ARG A 34 -7.69 10.17 -3.57
N ASP A 35 -8.81 9.43 -3.46
CA ASP A 35 -9.05 8.16 -4.17
C ASP A 35 -7.82 7.22 -4.20
N SER A 36 -7.20 7.04 -3.04
CA SER A 36 -5.95 6.31 -2.87
C SER A 36 -6.11 5.16 -1.86
N THR A 37 -5.00 4.70 -1.29
CA THR A 37 -4.97 3.71 -0.23
C THR A 37 -4.04 4.16 0.89
N VAL A 38 -4.29 3.73 2.12
CA VAL A 38 -3.38 4.00 3.24
C VAL A 38 -1.97 3.48 2.94
N GLN A 39 -1.83 2.37 2.22
CA GLN A 39 -0.53 1.85 1.81
C GLN A 39 0.23 2.80 0.87
N ALA A 40 -0.47 3.43 -0.09
CA ALA A 40 0.13 4.42 -0.99
C ALA A 40 0.57 5.67 -0.23
N LEU A 41 -0.27 6.17 0.69
CA LEU A 41 0.08 7.32 1.55
C LEU A 41 1.28 7.03 2.46
N LEU A 42 1.33 5.84 3.05
CA LEU A 42 2.49 5.41 3.83
C LEU A 42 3.73 5.28 2.93
N GLY A 43 3.57 4.84 1.68
CA GLY A 43 4.65 4.80 0.71
C GLY A 43 5.26 6.18 0.45
N GLU A 44 4.41 7.18 0.24
CA GLU A 44 4.82 8.59 0.08
C GLU A 44 5.56 9.08 1.34
N ALA A 45 4.96 8.93 2.52
CA ALA A 45 5.54 9.39 3.78
C ALA A 45 6.88 8.71 4.11
N ILE A 46 7.00 7.40 3.86
CA ILE A 46 8.24 6.65 4.05
C ILE A 46 9.30 7.15 3.08
N ASN A 47 8.96 7.35 1.80
CA ASN A 47 9.92 7.82 0.81
C ASN A 47 10.41 9.24 1.10
N ASP A 48 9.55 10.12 1.60
CA ASP A 48 9.94 11.46 2.03
C ASP A 48 10.85 11.39 3.25
N PHE A 49 10.58 10.48 4.20
CA PHE A 49 11.47 10.24 5.34
C PHE A 49 12.84 9.69 4.90
N LEU A 50 12.88 8.71 3.99
CA LEU A 50 14.12 8.16 3.44
C LEU A 50 14.93 9.24 2.71
N SER A 51 14.26 10.04 1.88
CA SER A 51 14.89 11.12 1.10
C SER A 51 15.52 12.17 2.02
N LYS A 52 14.84 12.54 3.12
CA LYS A 52 15.39 13.44 4.16
C LYS A 52 16.66 12.90 4.83
N ASN A 53 16.87 11.59 4.80
CA ASN A 53 18.04 10.92 5.36
C ASN A 53 19.07 10.52 4.28
N GLY A 54 18.96 11.05 3.06
CA GLY A 54 19.89 10.74 1.96
C GLY A 54 19.73 9.33 1.36
N LEU A 55 18.63 8.65 1.69
CA LEU A 55 18.32 7.32 1.19
C LEU A 55 17.41 7.40 -0.05
N PRO A 56 17.50 6.42 -0.98
CA PRO A 56 16.63 6.38 -2.14
C PRO A 56 15.16 6.14 -1.74
N ARG A 57 14.24 6.48 -2.64
CA ARG A 57 12.80 6.18 -2.52
C ARG A 57 12.58 4.68 -2.79
N LEU A 58 12.23 3.91 -1.77
CA LEU A 58 12.13 2.44 -1.83
C LEU A 58 10.69 1.92 -1.76
N ALA A 59 9.75 2.71 -1.23
CA ALA A 59 8.36 2.30 -1.08
C ALA A 59 7.56 2.52 -2.37
N ASN A 60 6.59 1.65 -2.63
CA ASN A 60 5.68 1.80 -3.76
C ASN A 60 4.54 2.76 -3.40
N GLU A 61 4.51 3.92 -4.05
CA GLU A 61 3.52 4.98 -3.86
C GLU A 61 2.25 4.75 -4.69
N LYS A 62 2.27 3.84 -5.65
CA LYS A 62 1.11 3.59 -6.49
C LYS A 62 0.07 2.77 -5.71
N PRO A 63 -1.20 3.21 -5.66
CA PRO A 63 -2.26 2.41 -5.09
C PRO A 63 -2.33 1.08 -5.84
N LEU A 64 -2.06 -0.02 -5.13
CA LEU A 64 -2.21 -1.34 -5.69
C LEU A 64 -3.68 -1.55 -6.09
N PRO A 65 -3.97 -2.23 -7.22
CA PRO A 65 -5.34 -2.54 -7.60
C PRO A 65 -6.04 -3.22 -6.43
N ARG A 66 -7.19 -2.69 -6.02
CA ARG A 66 -7.98 -3.19 -4.90
C ARG A 66 -8.43 -4.63 -5.22
N GLY A 67 -7.65 -5.62 -4.74
CA GLY A 67 -7.92 -7.04 -4.88
C GLY A 67 -7.34 -7.69 -6.15
N GLY A 68 -6.66 -8.83 -5.98
CA GLY A 68 -6.26 -9.69 -7.09
C GLY A 68 -7.44 -10.22 -7.91
N ALA A 69 -8.66 -10.20 -7.34
CA ALA A 69 -9.90 -10.58 -8.02
C ALA A 69 -10.48 -9.48 -8.94
N ALA A 70 -10.16 -8.20 -8.68
CA ALA A 70 -10.66 -7.09 -9.51
C ALA A 70 -9.89 -6.96 -10.84
N LEU A 71 -8.60 -7.30 -10.84
CA LEU A 71 -7.78 -7.32 -12.06
C LEU A 71 -8.20 -8.47 -13.00
N GLN A 72 -8.47 -9.66 -12.45
CA GLN A 72 -8.85 -10.84 -13.24
C GLN A 72 -10.17 -10.64 -14.00
N ARG A 73 -11.13 -9.88 -13.43
CA ARG A 73 -12.40 -9.57 -14.10
C ARG A 73 -12.26 -8.58 -15.27
N ARG A 74 -11.15 -7.84 -15.35
CA ARG A 74 -10.91 -6.87 -16.43
C ARG A 74 -10.16 -7.47 -17.62
N VAL A 75 -9.48 -8.60 -17.43
CA VAL A 75 -8.70 -9.29 -18.48
C VAL A 75 -9.54 -10.36 -19.21
N THR A 76 -10.59 -10.90 -18.59
CA THR A 76 -11.43 -11.96 -19.18
C THR A 76 -12.67 -11.48 -19.95
N LYS A 77 -12.79 -10.17 -20.18
CA LYS A 77 -13.80 -9.58 -21.09
C LYS A 77 -13.12 -8.69 -22.13
N GLY A 78 -12.15 -9.27 -22.84
CA GLY A 78 -11.64 -8.78 -24.12
C GLY A 78 -11.97 -9.81 -25.19
#